data_AF-A0A653CMV5-F1
#
_entry.id   AF-A0A653CMV5-F1
#
_cell.length_a   1.000
_cell.length_b   1.000
_cell.length_c   1.000
_cell.angle_alpha   90.00
_cell.angle_beta   90.00
_cell.angle_gamma   90.00
#
_symmetry.space_group_name_H-M   'P 1'
#
loop_
_entity.id
_entity.type
_entity.pdbx_description
1 polymer ?
#
loop_
_entity_poly.entity_id
_entity_poly.type
_entity_poly.pdbx_seq_one_letter_code
_entity_poly.pdbx_strand_id
1 'polypeptide(L)'
;MLFSDIENSDICYWTGQRIENGTKTYSNPAYNELLKSIKNKIKEGKFFLKDSPEKRSILRIGIHSLGSPMWLPHRKSLHSIDSTRDLDKFIFCLRALVRSAYAVAMITVPTHLYHEISLDRCIHSSDIAIRLQAFSGTELENNQSLSEYHGFFYLTKLAAMNSLVSKHPGPVEYAFKLRRKRFSIEVLHLPPDIQDDSRETEKRQGNKGVHSIGCSGANSHSLDF
;
A
#
# COMPACT_ATOMS: atom_id res chain seq x y z
N MET A 1 -2.76 16.95 9.64
CA MET A 1 -3.09 17.86 8.52
C MET A 1 -4.51 18.33 8.77
N LEU A 2 -4.65 19.57 9.22
CA LEU A 2 -5.96 20.19 9.42
C LEU A 2 -6.54 20.54 8.03
N PHE A 3 -7.86 20.59 7.88
CA PHE A 3 -8.49 20.97 6.60
C PHE A 3 -8.00 22.34 6.08
N SER A 4 -7.66 23.25 7.00
CA SER A 4 -7.04 24.55 6.72
C SER A 4 -5.68 24.46 6.01
N ASP A 5 -4.94 23.35 6.17
CA ASP A 5 -3.63 23.17 5.53
C ASP A 5 -3.78 22.87 4.03
N ILE A 6 -4.90 22.26 3.63
CA ILE A 6 -5.21 21.93 2.22
C ILE A 6 -5.59 23.20 1.46
N GLU A 7 -6.41 24.08 2.05
CA GLU A 7 -6.84 25.33 1.42
C GLU A 7 -5.67 26.29 1.15
N ASN A 8 -4.61 26.23 1.97
CA ASN A 8 -3.41 27.05 1.82
C ASN A 8 -2.31 26.38 0.97
N SER A 9 -2.58 25.21 0.38
CA SER A 9 -1.61 24.49 -0.45
C SER A 9 -1.74 24.88 -1.92
N ASP A 10 -0.61 25.05 -2.63
CA ASP A 10 -0.59 25.18 -4.09
C ASP A 10 -0.94 23.82 -4.72
N ILE A 11 -2.21 23.64 -5.09
CA ILE A 11 -2.72 22.42 -5.72
C ILE A 11 -2.85 22.64 -7.22
N CYS A 12 -2.18 21.79 -7.99
CA CYS A 12 -2.30 21.74 -9.44
C CYS A 12 -2.83 20.38 -9.88
N TYR A 13 -3.73 20.39 -10.87
CA TYR A 13 -4.30 19.18 -11.46
C TYR A 13 -3.83 19.02 -12.90
N TRP A 14 -3.35 17.83 -13.22
CA TRP A 14 -3.11 17.43 -14.61
C TRP A 14 -4.36 16.74 -15.15
N THR A 15 -5.00 17.34 -16.15
CA THR A 15 -6.30 16.88 -16.68
C THR A 15 -6.17 15.95 -17.88
N GLY A 16 -4.93 15.65 -18.30
CA GLY A 16 -4.68 14.68 -19.37
C GLY A 16 -5.37 15.02 -20.68
N GLN A 17 -5.23 16.27 -21.14
CA GLN A 17 -5.70 16.68 -22.48
C GLN A 17 -5.36 15.58 -23.49
N ARG A 18 -6.35 15.17 -24.29
CA ARG A 18 -6.24 14.05 -25.24
C ARG A 18 -5.20 14.39 -26.29
N ILE A 19 -3.96 13.99 -26.02
CA ILE A 19 -2.84 14.20 -26.94
C ILE A 19 -2.88 13.06 -27.94
N GLU A 20 -3.19 13.40 -29.19
CA GLU A 20 -3.40 12.44 -30.26
C GLU A 20 -2.08 11.90 -30.83
N ASN A 21 -0.98 12.62 -30.64
CA ASN A 21 0.31 12.29 -31.22
C ASN A 21 1.27 11.73 -30.16
N GLY A 22 1.52 10.41 -30.26
CA GLY A 22 2.57 9.72 -29.51
C GLY A 22 3.98 10.27 -29.82
N THR A 23 4.90 10.13 -28.87
CA THR A 23 6.33 10.36 -29.12
C THR A 23 7.00 9.03 -29.45
N LYS A 24 8.15 9.01 -30.14
CA LYS A 24 8.91 7.77 -30.38
C LYS A 24 9.26 7.01 -29.09
N THR A 25 9.23 7.68 -27.93
CA THR A 25 9.67 7.18 -26.64
C THR A 25 8.59 6.42 -25.87
N TYR A 26 7.31 6.78 -26.04
CA TYR A 26 6.15 6.18 -25.37
C TYR A 26 5.04 5.98 -26.38
N SER A 27 4.50 4.76 -26.46
CA SER A 27 3.32 4.45 -27.25
C SER A 27 2.08 5.20 -26.71
N ASN A 28 1.98 5.35 -25.39
CA ASN A 28 0.98 6.18 -24.74
C ASN A 28 1.53 7.62 -24.49
N PRO A 29 1.05 8.64 -25.22
CA PRO A 29 1.52 10.02 -25.06
C PRO A 29 1.29 10.59 -23.66
N ALA A 30 0.25 10.13 -22.95
CA ALA A 30 -0.12 10.62 -21.62
C ALA A 30 1.04 10.51 -20.62
N TYR A 31 1.78 9.40 -20.65
CA TYR A 31 2.90 9.17 -19.73
C TYR A 31 4.04 10.15 -19.94
N ASN A 32 4.42 10.39 -21.20
CA ASN A 32 5.49 11.32 -21.52
C ASN A 32 5.13 12.75 -21.12
N GLU A 33 3.89 13.15 -21.40
CA GLU A 33 3.40 14.50 -21.15
C GLU A 33 3.22 14.77 -19.66
N LEU A 34 2.75 13.78 -18.90
CA LEU A 34 2.73 13.85 -17.45
C LEU A 34 4.17 13.97 -16.88
N LEU A 35 5.13 13.18 -17.35
CA LEU A 35 6.53 13.30 -16.90
C LEU A 35 7.11 14.69 -17.18
N LYS A 36 6.82 15.27 -18.36
CA LYS A 36 7.23 16.64 -18.69
C LYS A 36 6.56 17.66 -17.78
N SER A 37 5.25 17.53 -17.53
CA SER A 37 4.50 18.41 -16.65
C SER A 37 5.07 18.38 -15.22
N ILE A 38 5.33 17.19 -14.68
CA ILE A 38 5.95 17.03 -13.35
C ILE A 38 7.35 17.65 -13.36
N LYS A 39 8.18 17.39 -14.37
CA LYS A 39 9.52 17.99 -14.50
C LYS A 39 9.46 19.52 -14.50
N ASN A 40 8.53 20.10 -15.24
CA ASN A 40 8.35 21.55 -15.33
C ASN A 40 7.92 22.11 -13.98
N LYS A 41 6.95 21.49 -13.30
CA LYS A 41 6.53 21.92 -11.96
C LYS A 41 7.66 21.83 -10.93
N ILE A 42 8.51 20.79 -11.00
CA ILE A 42 9.71 20.70 -10.16
C ILE A 42 10.67 21.87 -10.43
N LYS A 43 10.90 22.20 -11.70
CA LYS A 43 11.79 23.29 -12.11
C LYS A 43 11.25 24.65 -11.68
N GLU A 44 9.97 24.92 -11.94
CA GLU A 44 9.29 26.18 -11.61
C GLU A 44 9.27 26.42 -10.11
N GLY A 45 8.97 25.37 -9.33
CA GLY A 45 8.94 25.44 -7.87
C GLY A 45 10.32 25.33 -7.20
N LYS A 46 11.42 25.27 -7.99
CA LYS A 46 12.80 25.12 -7.47
C LYS A 46 12.95 23.94 -6.50
N PHE A 47 12.35 22.81 -6.84
CA PHE A 47 12.33 21.61 -6.00
C PHE A 47 13.53 20.69 -6.24
N PHE A 48 14.40 20.93 -7.24
CA PHE A 48 15.56 20.06 -7.41
C PHE A 48 16.49 20.16 -6.20
N LEU A 49 17.19 19.07 -5.88
CA LEU A 49 18.10 19.03 -4.73
C LEU A 49 19.23 20.08 -4.81
N LYS A 50 19.58 20.50 -6.03
CA LYS A 50 20.59 21.53 -6.31
C LYS A 50 20.08 22.97 -6.16
N ASP A 51 18.77 23.16 -6.12
CA ASP A 51 18.18 24.49 -6.06
C ASP A 51 18.18 25.02 -4.62
N SER A 52 18.31 26.34 -4.48
CA SER A 52 18.29 27.06 -3.20
C SER A 52 17.09 28.01 -3.12
N PRO A 53 15.86 27.51 -2.92
CA PRO A 53 14.69 28.36 -2.77
C PRO A 53 14.73 29.12 -1.44
N GLU A 54 14.14 30.32 -1.42
CA GLU A 54 14.02 31.15 -0.21
C GLU A 54 13.23 30.44 0.91
N LYS A 55 12.17 29.71 0.53
CA LYS A 55 11.38 28.87 1.43
C LYS A 55 11.38 27.43 0.92
N ARG A 56 11.92 26.52 1.73
CA ARG A 56 11.90 25.08 1.42
C ARG A 56 10.51 24.50 1.64
N SER A 57 10.04 23.72 0.68
CA SER A 57 8.80 22.95 0.75
C SER A 57 8.97 21.61 0.01
N ILE A 58 7.99 20.71 0.13
CA ILE A 58 8.03 19.38 -0.50
C ILE A 58 6.89 19.28 -1.51
N LEU A 59 7.20 18.90 -2.74
CA LEU A 59 6.20 18.62 -3.76
C LEU A 59 5.58 17.23 -3.53
N ARG A 60 4.27 17.16 -3.33
CA ARG A 60 3.53 15.89 -3.19
C ARG A 60 2.76 15.60 -4.47
N ILE A 61 3.06 14.48 -5.10
CA ILE A 61 2.47 14.06 -6.38
C ILE A 61 1.54 12.88 -6.11
N GLY A 62 0.27 13.01 -6.43
CA GLY A 62 -0.71 11.93 -6.39
C GLY A 62 -1.12 11.52 -7.80
N ILE A 63 -0.97 10.24 -8.15
CA ILE A 63 -1.40 9.72 -9.44
C ILE A 63 -2.37 8.57 -9.22
N HIS A 64 -3.61 8.76 -9.63
CA HIS A 64 -4.68 7.81 -9.39
C HIS A 64 -4.86 6.83 -10.55
N SER A 65 -5.04 5.56 -10.21
CA SER A 65 -5.43 4.49 -11.13
C SER A 65 -4.54 4.44 -12.38
N LEU A 66 -3.23 4.60 -12.17
CA LEU A 66 -2.19 4.60 -13.20
C LEU A 66 -2.25 3.30 -14.00
N GLY A 67 -2.27 3.41 -15.33
CA GLY A 67 -2.36 2.26 -16.22
C GLY A 67 -3.77 1.70 -16.42
N SER A 68 -4.79 2.25 -15.74
CA SER A 68 -6.18 1.91 -16.05
C SER A 68 -6.54 2.28 -17.51
N PRO A 69 -7.63 1.72 -18.08
CA PRO A 69 -8.06 2.04 -19.44
C PRO A 69 -8.35 3.53 -19.67
N MET A 70 -8.56 4.30 -18.61
CA MET A 70 -8.70 5.77 -18.68
C MET A 70 -7.42 6.47 -19.12
N TRP A 71 -6.25 5.83 -18.99
CA TRP A 71 -4.97 6.34 -19.47
C TRP A 71 -4.69 6.00 -20.93
N LEU A 72 -5.43 5.07 -21.54
CA LEU A 72 -5.15 4.62 -22.90
C LEU A 72 -5.70 5.61 -23.95
N PRO A 73 -4.98 5.85 -25.04
CA PRO A 73 -5.50 6.63 -26.17
C PRO A 73 -6.67 5.90 -26.85
N HIS A 74 -7.44 6.62 -27.68
CA HIS A 74 -8.69 6.13 -28.27
C HIS A 74 -8.54 4.79 -29.03
N ARG A 75 -9.62 3.99 -29.05
CA ARG A 75 -9.68 2.56 -29.39
C ARG A 75 -8.96 2.11 -30.67
N LYS A 76 -8.70 3.00 -31.63
CA LYS A 76 -7.96 2.70 -32.86
C LYS A 76 -6.50 2.32 -32.62
N SER A 77 -5.91 2.66 -31.47
CA SER A 77 -4.52 2.37 -31.11
C SER A 77 -4.35 1.16 -30.18
N LEU A 78 -5.43 0.51 -29.74
CA LEU A 78 -5.37 -0.47 -28.65
C LEU A 78 -4.57 -1.74 -29.01
N HIS A 79 -4.59 -2.13 -30.28
CA HIS A 79 -3.97 -3.37 -30.76
C HIS A 79 -2.43 -3.30 -30.89
N SER A 80 -1.83 -2.12 -30.78
CA SER A 80 -0.39 -1.89 -31.00
C SER A 80 0.37 -1.37 -29.77
N ILE A 81 -0.32 -1.17 -28.64
CA ILE A 81 0.29 -0.60 -27.44
C ILE A 81 0.76 -1.72 -26.52
N ASP A 82 2.08 -1.86 -26.39
CA ASP A 82 2.71 -2.55 -25.25
C ASP A 82 2.54 -1.67 -23.99
N SER A 83 1.34 -1.72 -23.42
CA SER A 83 0.91 -0.88 -22.29
C SER A 83 1.71 -1.17 -21.02
N THR A 84 2.25 -2.39 -20.91
CA THR A 84 3.07 -2.84 -19.79
C THR A 84 4.44 -2.17 -19.81
N ARG A 85 5.12 -2.16 -20.96
CA ARG A 85 6.44 -1.53 -21.11
C ARG A 85 6.41 -0.04 -20.83
N ASP A 86 5.39 0.65 -21.34
CA ASP A 86 5.23 2.08 -21.15
C ASP A 86 4.96 2.44 -19.68
N LEU A 87 4.17 1.63 -18.98
CA LEU A 87 3.93 1.77 -17.55
C LEU A 87 5.23 1.59 -16.74
N ASP A 88 5.96 0.50 -16.98
CA ASP A 88 7.22 0.22 -16.29
C ASP A 88 8.23 1.35 -16.48
N LYS A 89 8.37 1.81 -17.74
CA LYS A 89 9.26 2.92 -18.09
C LYS A 89 8.82 4.22 -17.41
N PHE A 90 7.53 4.51 -17.38
CA PHE A 90 7.00 5.68 -16.70
C PHE A 90 7.33 5.67 -15.21
N ILE A 91 7.06 4.56 -14.50
CA ILE A 91 7.35 4.43 -13.06
C ILE A 91 8.85 4.58 -12.81
N PHE A 92 9.69 3.95 -13.64
CA PHE A 92 11.15 4.09 -13.56
C PHE A 92 11.60 5.56 -13.72
N CYS A 93 11.13 6.25 -14.76
CA CYS A 93 11.46 7.66 -15.00
C CYS A 93 10.92 8.58 -13.90
N LEU A 94 9.69 8.34 -13.42
CA LEU A 94 9.11 9.09 -12.31
C LEU A 94 9.96 8.93 -11.05
N ARG A 95 10.37 7.71 -10.73
CA ARG A 95 11.25 7.42 -9.59
C ARG A 95 12.57 8.17 -9.67
N ALA A 96 13.22 8.16 -10.84
CA ALA A 96 14.47 8.90 -11.05
C ALA A 96 14.29 10.40 -10.85
N LEU A 97 13.19 10.94 -11.38
CA LEU A 97 12.85 12.36 -11.29
C LEU A 97 12.56 12.79 -9.84
N VAL A 98 11.75 12.02 -9.11
CA VAL A 98 11.43 12.26 -7.69
C VAL A 98 12.68 12.17 -6.82
N ARG A 99 13.60 11.23 -7.08
CA ARG A 99 14.89 11.13 -6.37
C ARG A 99 15.80 12.34 -6.54
N SER A 100 15.63 13.08 -7.64
CA SER A 100 16.44 14.26 -7.93
C SER A 100 15.88 15.55 -7.31
N ALA A 101 14.78 15.47 -6.55
CA ALA A 101 14.05 16.61 -6.03
C ALA A 101 13.53 16.40 -4.60
N TYR A 102 13.18 17.48 -3.92
CA TYR A 102 12.38 17.48 -2.70
C TYR A 102 10.91 17.18 -3.03
N ALA A 103 10.66 15.95 -3.49
CA ALA A 103 9.35 15.50 -3.91
C ALA A 103 9.04 14.09 -3.37
N VAL A 104 7.75 13.78 -3.26
CA VAL A 104 7.23 12.45 -2.96
C VAL A 104 6.11 12.15 -3.94
N ALA A 105 6.10 10.93 -4.49
CA ALA A 105 5.02 10.46 -5.37
C ALA A 105 4.29 9.27 -4.76
N MET A 106 2.96 9.35 -4.75
CA MET A 106 2.06 8.25 -4.43
C MET A 106 1.29 7.88 -5.69
N ILE A 107 1.41 6.63 -6.13
CA ILE A 107 0.70 6.09 -7.29
C ILE A 107 -0.24 4.99 -6.83
N THR A 108 -1.44 4.91 -7.41
CA THR A 108 -2.31 3.74 -7.26
C THR A 108 -2.44 3.04 -8.60
N VAL A 109 -2.36 1.70 -8.60
CA VAL A 109 -2.42 0.87 -9.81
C VAL A 109 -3.54 -0.18 -9.63
N PRO A 110 -4.46 -0.34 -10.60
CA PRO A 110 -5.49 -1.37 -10.55
C PRO A 110 -4.87 -2.75 -10.85
N THR A 111 -4.48 -3.48 -9.80
CA THR A 111 -3.71 -4.72 -9.94
C THR A 111 -4.42 -5.82 -10.74
N HIS A 112 -5.75 -5.88 -10.68
CA HIS A 112 -6.57 -6.86 -11.41
C HIS A 112 -6.49 -6.75 -12.94
N LEU A 113 -5.90 -5.69 -13.48
CA LEU A 113 -5.71 -5.51 -14.94
C LEU A 113 -4.37 -6.03 -15.45
N TYR A 114 -3.48 -6.49 -14.55
CA TYR A 114 -2.11 -6.84 -14.87
C TYR A 114 -1.76 -8.25 -14.40
N HIS A 115 -0.90 -8.91 -15.16
CA HIS A 115 -0.27 -10.16 -14.74
C HIS A 115 0.76 -9.90 -13.62
N GLU A 116 1.01 -10.93 -12.80
CA GLU A 116 1.93 -10.87 -11.67
C GLU A 116 3.31 -10.34 -12.04
N ILE A 117 3.87 -10.80 -13.17
CA ILE A 117 5.19 -10.36 -13.66
C ILE A 117 5.24 -8.83 -13.87
N SER A 118 4.18 -8.23 -14.40
CA SER A 118 4.10 -6.77 -14.59
C SER A 118 3.98 -6.04 -13.25
N LEU A 119 3.23 -6.60 -12.31
CA LEU A 119 3.10 -6.05 -10.95
C LEU A 119 4.42 -6.11 -10.19
N ASP A 120 5.15 -7.22 -10.29
CA ASP A 120 6.46 -7.37 -9.69
C ASP A 120 7.42 -6.30 -10.23
N ARG A 121 7.42 -6.03 -11.53
CA ARG A 121 8.24 -4.96 -12.12
C ARG A 121 7.87 -3.58 -11.58
N CYS A 122 6.58 -3.30 -11.38
CA CYS A 122 6.11 -2.08 -10.72
C CYS A 122 6.61 -1.99 -9.27
N ILE A 123 6.51 -3.08 -8.50
CA ILE A 123 6.98 -3.18 -7.12
C ILE A 123 8.51 -2.97 -7.06
N HIS A 124 9.28 -3.63 -7.91
CA HIS A 124 10.73 -3.46 -8.01
C HIS A 124 11.14 -2.02 -8.37
N SER A 125 10.33 -1.36 -9.19
CA SER A 125 10.51 0.04 -9.59
C SER A 125 10.05 1.05 -8.54
N SER A 126 9.45 0.64 -7.42
CA SER A 126 8.98 1.53 -6.34
C SER A 126 9.94 1.56 -5.14
N ASP A 127 9.83 2.57 -4.27
CA ASP A 127 10.54 2.59 -2.98
C ASP A 127 9.75 1.91 -1.88
N ILE A 128 8.44 2.10 -1.90
CA ILE A 128 7.49 1.49 -0.97
C ILE A 128 6.37 0.92 -1.84
N ALA A 129 6.00 -0.33 -1.60
CA ALA A 129 4.86 -0.96 -2.24
C ALA A 129 3.89 -1.46 -1.17
N ILE A 130 2.63 -1.06 -1.31
CA ILE A 130 1.54 -1.45 -0.44
C ILE A 130 0.46 -2.10 -1.30
N ARG A 131 -0.03 -3.27 -0.87
CA ARG A 131 -1.15 -3.95 -1.50
C ARG A 131 -2.32 -4.00 -0.52
N LEU A 132 -3.50 -3.59 -0.98
CA LEU A 132 -4.75 -3.73 -0.26
C LEU A 132 -5.54 -4.88 -0.89
N GLN A 133 -6.04 -5.79 -0.05
CA GLN A 133 -6.92 -6.87 -0.48
C GLN A 133 -8.21 -6.77 0.33
N ALA A 134 -9.30 -6.36 -0.31
CA ALA A 134 -10.60 -6.28 0.34
C ALA A 134 -11.17 -7.69 0.59
N PHE A 135 -11.93 -7.85 1.66
CA PHE A 135 -12.70 -9.09 1.91
C PHE A 135 -13.98 -9.15 1.10
N SER A 136 -14.51 -8.00 0.67
CA SER A 136 -15.77 -7.96 -0.07
C SER A 136 -15.67 -8.76 -1.37
N GLY A 137 -16.65 -9.64 -1.60
CA GLY A 137 -16.65 -10.57 -2.73
C GLY A 137 -15.70 -11.76 -2.58
N THR A 138 -15.19 -12.02 -1.38
CA THR A 138 -14.38 -13.20 -1.05
C THR A 138 -15.05 -14.02 0.05
N GLU A 139 -14.60 -15.26 0.24
CA GLU A 139 -15.09 -16.15 1.32
C GLU A 139 -14.85 -15.57 2.73
N LEU A 140 -13.89 -14.65 2.86
CA LEU A 140 -13.55 -13.99 4.12
C LEU A 140 -14.55 -12.90 4.54
N GLU A 141 -15.46 -12.48 3.66
CA GLU A 141 -16.46 -11.43 3.95
C GLU A 141 -17.35 -11.80 5.14
N ASN A 142 -17.70 -13.09 5.27
CA ASN A 142 -18.59 -13.59 6.32
C ASN A 142 -17.85 -14.26 7.49
N ASN A 143 -16.54 -14.10 7.59
CA ASN A 143 -15.76 -14.71 8.66
C ASN A 143 -15.98 -13.97 9.99
N GLN A 144 -16.50 -14.66 11.00
CA GLN A 144 -16.82 -14.07 12.31
C GLN A 144 -15.59 -13.43 12.98
N SER A 145 -14.43 -14.07 12.87
CA SER A 145 -13.16 -13.61 13.45
C SER A 145 -12.57 -12.38 12.74
N LEU A 146 -13.02 -12.08 11.51
CA LEU A 146 -12.54 -10.95 10.72
C LEU A 146 -13.61 -9.87 10.51
N SER A 147 -14.77 -10.01 11.15
CA SER A 147 -15.97 -9.18 10.95
C SER A 147 -15.76 -7.68 11.20
N GLU A 148 -14.73 -7.30 11.97
CA GLU A 148 -14.41 -5.89 12.24
C GLU A 148 -13.52 -5.23 11.17
N TYR A 149 -12.94 -6.03 10.29
CA TYR A 149 -11.98 -5.62 9.27
C TYR A 149 -12.60 -5.63 7.87
N HIS A 150 -12.07 -4.80 6.97
CA HIS A 150 -12.54 -4.71 5.59
C HIS A 150 -11.60 -5.40 4.59
N GLY A 151 -10.42 -5.79 5.04
CA GLY A 151 -9.41 -6.40 4.19
C GLY A 151 -8.03 -6.48 4.82
N PHE A 152 -7.12 -7.14 4.11
CA PHE A 152 -5.71 -7.19 4.45
C PHE A 152 -4.94 -5.99 3.89
N PHE A 153 -3.97 -5.54 4.67
CA PHE A 153 -2.98 -4.53 4.31
C PHE A 153 -1.62 -5.22 4.24
N TYR A 154 -1.03 -5.28 3.05
CA TYR A 154 0.30 -5.84 2.86
C TYR A 154 1.30 -4.72 2.60
N LEU A 155 2.30 -4.60 3.45
CA LEU A 155 3.52 -3.87 3.12
C LEU A 155 4.41 -4.82 2.30
N THR A 156 4.30 -4.78 0.98
CA THR A 156 5.02 -5.71 0.09
C THR A 156 6.48 -5.34 -0.08
N LYS A 157 6.79 -4.04 -0.02
CA LYS A 157 8.17 -3.56 -0.15
C LYS A 157 8.40 -2.32 0.71
N LEU A 158 9.55 -2.31 1.38
CA LEU A 158 10.11 -1.14 2.02
C LEU A 158 11.61 -1.06 1.69
N ALA A 159 11.99 -0.20 0.74
CA ALA A 159 13.36 -0.04 0.32
C ALA A 159 14.22 0.56 1.45
N ALA A 160 15.44 0.06 1.60
CA ALA A 160 16.44 0.57 2.54
C ALA A 160 17.05 1.89 2.03
N MET A 161 16.23 2.94 1.94
CA MET A 161 16.69 4.26 1.50
C MET A 161 17.67 4.83 2.53
N ASN A 162 18.89 5.12 2.10
CA ASN A 162 19.97 5.64 2.95
C ASN A 162 20.28 4.77 4.17
N SER A 163 20.03 3.46 4.08
CA SER A 163 20.28 2.48 5.13
C SER A 163 20.86 1.21 4.50
N LEU A 164 21.76 0.52 5.21
CA LEU A 164 22.26 -0.79 4.79
C LEU A 164 21.24 -1.92 5.03
N VAL A 165 20.27 -1.69 5.91
CA VAL A 165 19.26 -2.67 6.32
C VAL A 165 17.86 -2.14 6.06
N SER A 166 16.98 -2.98 5.51
CA SER A 166 15.55 -2.65 5.36
C SER A 166 14.89 -2.63 6.73
N LYS A 167 14.07 -1.61 6.98
CA LYS A 167 13.25 -1.50 8.20
C LYS A 167 11.91 -2.24 8.07
N HIS A 168 11.85 -3.25 7.20
CA HIS A 168 10.64 -4.04 7.01
C HIS A 168 10.28 -4.75 8.31
N PRO A 169 9.03 -4.67 8.80
CA PRO A 169 8.63 -5.22 10.10
C PRO A 169 8.59 -6.76 10.15
N GLY A 170 9.18 -7.47 9.18
CA GLY A 170 9.09 -8.93 9.07
C GLY A 170 7.68 -9.44 8.66
N PRO A 171 7.36 -10.70 8.98
CA PRO A 171 6.08 -11.33 8.66
C PRO A 171 5.02 -10.93 9.71
N VAL A 172 4.51 -9.70 9.59
CA VAL A 172 3.37 -9.23 10.38
C VAL A 172 2.20 -9.06 9.42
N GLU A 173 1.08 -9.71 9.73
CA GLU A 173 -0.16 -9.51 9.00
C GLU A 173 -0.86 -8.26 9.54
N TYR A 174 -1.21 -7.35 8.63
CA TYR A 174 -2.00 -6.18 8.97
C TYR A 174 -3.38 -6.29 8.33
N ALA A 175 -4.39 -5.82 9.05
CA ALA A 175 -5.74 -5.65 8.53
C ALA A 175 -6.09 -4.17 8.54
N PHE A 176 -6.90 -3.73 7.56
CA PHE A 176 -7.43 -2.39 7.54
C PHE A 176 -8.92 -2.38 7.84
N LYS A 177 -9.35 -1.33 8.52
CA LYS A 177 -10.76 -1.02 8.72
C LYS A 177 -11.07 0.39 8.25
N LEU A 178 -12.11 0.51 7.44
CA LEU A 178 -12.64 1.76 6.96
C LEU A 178 -13.89 2.11 7.76
N ARG A 179 -13.81 3.18 8.54
CA ARG A 179 -14.97 3.81 9.20
C ARG A 179 -15.21 5.17 8.55
N ARG A 180 -16.40 5.75 8.75
CA ARG A 180 -16.88 6.97 8.06
C ARG A 180 -15.83 8.07 7.87
N LYS A 181 -14.99 8.35 8.87
CA LYS A 181 -13.94 9.39 8.81
C LYS A 181 -12.54 8.86 9.18
N ARG A 182 -12.34 7.54 9.20
CA ARG A 182 -11.08 6.94 9.67
C ARG A 182 -10.73 5.69 8.88
N PHE A 183 -9.57 5.71 8.25
CA PHE A 183 -8.89 4.52 7.77
C PHE A 183 -7.85 4.13 8.82
N SER A 184 -7.97 2.94 9.41
CA SER A 184 -7.03 2.43 10.43
C SER A 184 -6.44 1.11 9.99
N ILE A 185 -5.15 0.95 10.22
CA ILE A 185 -4.37 -0.26 9.96
C ILE A 185 -3.96 -0.81 11.32
N GLU A 186 -4.23 -2.08 11.57
CA GLU A 186 -3.95 -2.75 12.84
C GLU A 186 -3.25 -4.08 12.58
N VAL A 187 -2.46 -4.53 13.56
CA VAL A 187 -1.87 -5.87 13.51
C VAL A 187 -2.99 -6.87 13.68
N LEU A 188 -3.06 -7.86 12.79
CA LEU A 188 -4.03 -8.92 12.90
C LEU A 188 -3.57 -9.91 13.97
N HIS A 189 -4.28 -9.93 15.08
CA HIS A 189 -4.11 -10.96 16.10
C HIS A 189 -5.18 -12.01 15.85
N LEU A 190 -4.76 -13.23 15.50
CA LEU A 190 -5.70 -14.35 15.48
C LEU A 190 -6.19 -14.55 16.93
N PRO A 191 -7.51 -14.74 17.15
CA PRO A 191 -8.00 -15.09 18.46
C PRO A 191 -7.28 -16.38 18.90
N PRO A 192 -6.87 -16.48 20.19
CA PRO A 192 -6.26 -17.70 20.68
C PRO A 192 -7.21 -18.87 20.39
N ASP A 193 -6.66 -19.98 19.90
CA ASP A 193 -7.40 -21.22 19.67
C ASP A 193 -7.98 -21.73 21.00
N ILE A 194 -9.15 -21.24 21.37
CA ILE A 194 -9.98 -21.87 22.38
C ILE A 194 -10.57 -23.07 21.65
N GLN A 195 -9.85 -24.20 21.66
CA GLN A 195 -10.49 -25.47 21.43
C GLN A 195 -11.63 -25.54 22.43
N ASP A 196 -12.86 -25.55 21.91
CA ASP A 196 -14.03 -25.86 22.71
C ASP A 196 -13.76 -27.20 23.41
N ASP A 197 -13.51 -27.18 24.71
CA ASP A 197 -13.63 -28.34 25.60
C ASP A 197 -15.11 -28.76 25.73
N SER A 198 -15.88 -28.73 24.64
CA SER A 198 -17.26 -29.19 24.55
C SER A 198 -17.36 -30.73 24.41
N ARG A 199 -16.41 -31.46 25.00
CA ARG A 199 -16.45 -32.92 25.15
C ARG A 199 -16.58 -33.42 26.60
N GLU A 200 -16.90 -32.56 27.57
CA GLU A 200 -17.06 -33.00 28.98
C GLU A 200 -18.49 -32.94 29.55
N THR A 201 -19.53 -32.70 28.73
CA THR A 201 -20.92 -32.68 29.25
C THR A 201 -21.79 -33.91 28.93
N GLU A 202 -21.24 -34.98 28.34
CA GLU A 202 -21.95 -36.24 28.14
C GLU A 202 -21.09 -37.45 28.56
N LYS A 203 -20.96 -37.69 29.86
CA LYS A 203 -20.74 -39.02 30.49
C LYS A 203 -20.66 -38.92 32.02
N ARG A 204 -21.70 -38.36 32.66
CA ARG A 204 -21.96 -38.63 34.08
C ARG A 204 -22.86 -39.86 34.20
N GLN A 205 -22.25 -41.04 34.04
CA GLN A 205 -22.71 -42.28 34.65
C GLN A 205 -21.57 -43.31 34.60
N GLY A 206 -21.01 -43.63 35.77
CA GLY A 206 -20.24 -44.85 35.98
C GLY A 206 -18.74 -44.70 36.11
N ASN A 207 -18.30 -44.79 37.36
CA ASN A 207 -17.10 -45.50 37.83
C ASN A 207 -15.87 -44.68 38.27
N LYS A 208 -15.27 -45.19 39.35
CA LYS A 208 -14.30 -44.58 40.27
C LYS A 208 -12.90 -44.43 39.64
N GLY A 209 -12.20 -43.33 39.95
CA GLY A 209 -10.77 -43.18 39.70
C GLY A 209 -10.26 -41.74 39.92
N VAL A 210 -9.50 -41.56 40.99
CA VAL A 210 -8.75 -40.36 41.41
C VAL A 210 -7.65 -40.07 40.35
N HIS A 211 -7.37 -38.85 39.90
CA HIS A 211 -6.50 -37.85 40.52
C HIS A 211 -6.68 -36.47 39.88
N SER A 212 -6.93 -35.46 40.72
CA SER A 212 -6.87 -34.04 40.37
C SER A 212 -5.42 -33.57 40.41
N ILE A 213 -4.87 -33.09 39.29
CA ILE A 213 -3.67 -32.26 39.27
C ILE A 213 -4.10 -30.88 38.82
N GLY A 214 -4.48 -30.05 39.79
CA GLY A 214 -4.63 -28.61 39.62
C GLY A 214 -3.38 -27.93 40.16
N CYS A 215 -2.72 -27.12 39.32
CA CYS A 215 -1.73 -26.15 39.79
C CYS A 215 -2.46 -24.86 40.18
N SER A 216 -3.00 -24.82 41.39
CA SER A 216 -3.35 -23.58 42.07
C SER A 216 -2.10 -22.99 42.71
N GLY A 217 -1.81 -21.73 42.38
CA GLY A 217 -0.79 -20.96 43.07
C GLY A 217 -1.17 -20.68 44.52
N ALA A 218 -0.21 -20.80 45.42
CA ALA A 218 -0.26 -20.23 46.75
C ALA A 218 1.13 -19.69 47.13
N ASN A 219 1.16 -18.39 47.38
CA ASN A 219 2.25 -17.66 48.03
C ASN A 219 2.50 -18.20 49.44
N SER A 220 3.76 -18.36 49.83
CA SER A 220 4.21 -18.05 51.19
C SER A 220 5.74 -17.87 51.26
N HIS A 221 6.13 -16.72 51.82
CA HIS A 221 7.45 -16.26 52.26
C HIS A 221 8.37 -17.30 52.93
N SER A 222 9.69 -17.19 52.71
CA SER A 222 10.71 -16.85 53.73
C SER A 222 12.13 -16.89 53.14
N LEU A 223 13.02 -16.07 53.71
CA LEU A 223 14.36 -15.66 53.29
C LEU A 223 15.45 -16.73 53.54
N ASP A 224 16.62 -16.61 52.90
CA ASP A 224 17.87 -16.21 53.58
C ASP A 224 19.01 -15.90 52.59
N PHE A 225 19.93 -15.05 53.07
CA PHE A 225 20.95 -14.21 52.42
C PHE A 225 21.80 -14.78 51.28
#